data_AF-A0A916H918-F1
#
_entry.id   AF-A0A916H918-F1
#
_cell.length_a   1.000
_cell.length_b   1.000
_cell.length_c   1.000
_cell.angle_alpha   90.00
_cell.angle_beta   90.00
_cell.angle_gamma   90.00
#
_symmetry.space_group_name_H-M   'P 1'
#
loop_
_entity.id
_entity.type
_entity.pdbx_description
1 polymer ?
#
loop_
_entity_poly.entity_id
_entity_poly.type
_entity_poly.pdbx_seq_one_letter_code
_entity_poly.pdbx_strand_id
1 'polypeptide(L)'
;MYAFCTYCSKDKRDTPGDIPAIQRYLSSRISHVYNAARELGLAFFILSGEYGLISPDYALPWYDHLLLRSEVSSLASRVIEQLAQHDVTRLVYFTQSFARDPNIVPYHAVIVEACNRIGVPIFVVEIDETSLTSQSVA
;
A
#
# COMPACT_ATOMS: atom_id res chain seq x y z
N MET A 1 9.86 14.16 -1.49
CA MET A 1 10.11 13.02 -0.58
C MET A 1 10.09 11.69 -1.34
N TYR A 2 10.95 10.74 -0.98
CA TYR A 2 10.96 9.40 -1.57
C TYR A 2 10.19 8.45 -0.66
N ALA A 3 9.29 7.65 -1.23
CA ALA A 3 8.40 6.82 -0.44
C ALA A 3 8.31 5.39 -0.99
N PHE A 4 8.17 4.45 -0.06
CA PHE A 4 7.73 3.09 -0.33
C PHE A 4 6.23 3.00 -0.12
N CYS A 5 5.57 2.19 -0.93
CA CYS A 5 4.14 1.95 -0.84
C CYS A 5 3.84 0.48 -1.12
N THR A 6 2.84 -0.08 -0.43
CA THR A 6 2.24 -1.36 -0.79
C THR A 6 0.73 -1.30 -0.55
N TYR A 7 -0.03 -2.23 -1.10
CA TYR A 7 -1.48 -2.27 -0.94
C TYR A 7 -1.89 -2.89 0.40
N CYS A 8 -3.10 -2.55 0.85
CA CYS A 8 -3.70 -3.09 2.07
C CYS A 8 -3.91 -4.61 1.99
N SER A 9 -4.36 -5.24 3.08
CA SER A 9 -4.70 -6.67 3.11
C SER A 9 -6.19 -6.92 3.26
N LYS A 10 -6.64 -8.06 2.73
CA LYS A 10 -7.96 -8.61 3.03
C LYS A 10 -8.09 -8.87 4.53
N ASP A 11 -7.13 -9.60 5.09
CA ASP A 11 -7.08 -9.97 6.50
C ASP A 11 -6.81 -8.74 7.36
N LYS A 12 -7.67 -8.53 8.36
CA LYS A 12 -7.62 -7.38 9.26
C LYS A 12 -7.85 -7.85 10.68
N ARG A 13 -7.19 -7.19 11.63
CA ARG A 13 -7.47 -7.37 13.06
C ARG A 13 -8.87 -6.88 13.36
N ASP A 14 -9.66 -7.67 14.07
CA ASP A 14 -11.06 -7.41 14.46
C ASP A 14 -11.20 -6.59 15.75
N THR A 15 -10.08 -6.16 16.33
CA THR A 15 -10.07 -5.32 17.55
C THR A 15 -10.96 -4.08 17.35
N PRO A 16 -11.93 -3.84 18.24
CA PRO A 16 -12.83 -2.69 18.15
C PRO A 16 -12.12 -1.34 18.20
N GLY A 17 -12.82 -0.30 17.73
CA GLY A 17 -12.32 1.08 17.71
C GLY A 17 -11.35 1.34 16.56
N ASP A 18 -10.78 2.54 16.54
CA ASP A 18 -9.83 2.96 15.52
C ASP A 18 -8.41 2.64 15.97
N ILE A 19 -7.67 1.87 15.17
CA ILE A 19 -6.27 1.51 15.46
C ILE A 19 -5.38 1.85 14.26
N PRO A 20 -4.07 2.05 14.46
CA PRO A 20 -3.15 2.34 13.36
C PRO A 20 -3.24 1.34 12.22
N ALA A 21 -3.15 1.82 10.97
CA ALA A 21 -3.21 1.00 9.78
C ALA A 21 -2.20 -0.15 9.78
N ILE A 22 -0.99 0.08 10.28
CA ILE A 22 0.05 -0.93 10.42
C ILE A 22 -0.33 -2.07 11.39
N GLN A 23 -1.27 -1.82 12.31
CA GLN A 23 -1.81 -2.82 13.23
C GLN A 23 -3.12 -3.44 12.73
N ARG A 24 -3.90 -2.67 11.97
CA ARG A 24 -5.18 -3.09 11.38
C ARG A 24 -4.97 -4.14 10.31
N TYR A 25 -4.05 -3.93 9.38
CA TYR A 25 -3.82 -4.85 8.26
C TYR A 25 -2.87 -5.98 8.66
N LEU A 26 -3.32 -7.23 8.49
CA LEU A 26 -2.52 -8.42 8.78
C LEU A 26 -1.84 -8.89 7.49
N SER A 27 -0.58 -8.51 7.30
CA SER A 27 0.22 -8.95 6.15
C SER A 27 1.71 -8.84 6.43
N SER A 28 2.45 -9.92 6.17
CA SER A 28 3.92 -9.95 6.24
C SER A 28 4.55 -8.96 5.26
N ARG A 29 4.02 -8.84 4.05
CA ARG A 29 4.43 -7.83 3.05
C ARG A 29 4.40 -6.41 3.61
N ILE A 30 3.29 -6.01 4.24
CA ILE A 30 3.17 -4.66 4.80
C ILE A 30 4.27 -4.43 5.84
N SER A 31 4.47 -5.37 6.76
CA SER A 31 5.52 -5.28 7.78
C SER A 31 6.92 -5.24 7.20
N HIS A 32 7.23 -6.07 6.19
CA HIS A 32 8.55 -6.10 5.55
C HIS A 32 8.86 -4.82 4.79
N VAL A 33 7.92 -4.32 3.98
CA VAL A 33 8.10 -3.08 3.23
C VAL A 33 8.20 -1.89 4.19
N TYR A 34 7.41 -1.87 5.25
CA TYR A 34 7.49 -0.84 6.30
C TYR A 34 8.87 -0.83 6.97
N ASN A 35 9.37 -1.99 7.40
CA ASN A 35 10.68 -2.10 8.03
C ASN A 35 11.81 -1.68 7.09
N ALA A 36 11.77 -2.12 5.82
CA ALA A 36 12.76 -1.72 4.81
C ALA A 36 12.74 -0.21 4.55
N ALA A 37 11.56 0.41 4.46
CA ALA A 37 11.44 1.86 4.33
C ALA A 37 12.07 2.57 5.53
N ARG A 38 11.78 2.09 6.75
CA ARG A 38 12.27 2.67 8.00
C ARG A 38 13.80 2.56 8.11
N GLU A 39 14.38 1.43 7.75
CA GLU A 39 15.83 1.19 7.72
C GLU A 39 16.55 2.11 6.73
N LEU A 40 15.90 2.42 5.60
CA LEU A 40 16.43 3.33 4.58
C LEU A 40 16.13 4.81 4.85
N GLY A 41 15.42 5.14 5.94
CA GLY A 41 14.99 6.50 6.24
C GLY A 41 14.00 7.08 5.22
N LEU A 42 13.22 6.21 4.57
CA LEU A 42 12.21 6.57 3.57
C LEU A 42 10.81 6.63 4.19
N ALA A 43 9.93 7.40 3.57
CA ALA A 43 8.52 7.41 3.95
C ALA A 43 7.87 6.07 3.56
N PHE A 44 6.83 5.68 4.29
CA PHE A 44 6.04 4.49 4.00
C PHE A 44 4.55 4.81 3.98
N PHE A 45 3.86 4.27 3.00
CA PHE A 45 2.41 4.38 2.88
C PHE A 45 1.76 3.02 2.58
N ILE A 46 0.51 2.89 2.98
CA ILE A 46 -0.36 1.78 2.61
C ILE A 46 -1.42 2.31 1.66
N LEU A 47 -1.55 1.69 0.48
CA LEU A 47 -2.63 1.97 -0.46
C LEU A 47 -3.87 1.16 -0.06
N SER A 48 -4.78 1.82 0.64
CA SER A 48 -6.10 1.32 1.01
C SER A 48 -7.09 1.47 -0.15
N GLY A 49 -7.86 0.41 -0.42
CA GLY A 49 -8.94 0.44 -1.41
C GLY A 49 -10.07 1.41 -1.07
N GLU A 50 -10.24 1.72 0.23
CA GLU A 50 -11.28 2.63 0.71
C GLU A 50 -10.74 4.04 0.95
N TYR A 51 -9.55 4.15 1.56
CA TYR A 51 -9.02 5.43 2.07
C TYR A 51 -7.93 6.06 1.19
N GLY A 52 -7.44 5.34 0.18
CA GLY A 52 -6.34 5.80 -0.67
C GLY A 52 -4.98 5.58 0.00
N LEU A 53 -4.05 6.52 -0.21
CA LEU A 53 -2.69 6.46 0.29
C LEU A 53 -2.63 6.98 1.74
N ILE A 54 -2.44 6.09 2.70
CA ILE A 54 -2.47 6.41 4.14
C ILE A 54 -1.15 6.08 4.85
N SER A 55 -0.84 6.86 5.90
CA SER A 55 0.29 6.60 6.81
C SER A 55 0.08 5.29 7.60
N PRO A 56 1.16 4.58 8.00
CA PRO A 56 1.06 3.45 8.93
C PRO A 56 0.34 3.78 10.25
N ASP A 57 0.39 5.04 10.69
CA ASP A 57 -0.22 5.52 11.93
C ASP A 57 -1.67 5.99 11.76
N TYR A 58 -2.19 5.99 10.53
CA TYR A 58 -3.57 6.42 10.26
C TYR A 58 -4.54 5.52 11.02
N ALA A 59 -5.39 6.12 11.85
CA ALA A 59 -6.35 5.39 12.68
C ALA A 59 -7.51 4.88 11.79
N LEU A 60 -7.68 3.57 11.74
CA LEU A 60 -8.70 2.90 10.93
C LEU A 60 -9.70 2.13 11.79
N PRO A 61 -11.02 2.29 11.55
CA PRO A 61 -11.99 1.31 12.01
C PRO A 61 -11.81 -0.01 11.26
N TRP A 62 -12.48 -1.07 11.72
CA TRP A 62 -12.62 -2.27 10.91
C TRP A 62 -13.56 -2.01 9.73
N TYR A 63 -13.21 -2.52 8.54
CA TYR A 63 -14.05 -2.43 7.35
C TYR A 63 -13.76 -3.60 6.39
N ASP A 64 -14.75 -3.96 5.59
CA ASP A 64 -14.63 -4.96 4.53
C ASP A 64 -14.98 -4.34 3.18
N HIS A 65 -13.94 -3.84 2.51
CA HIS A 65 -14.03 -3.24 1.19
C HIS A 65 -12.96 -3.83 0.28
N LEU A 66 -13.41 -4.35 -0.86
CA LEU A 66 -12.59 -4.79 -1.96
C LEU A 66 -12.68 -3.76 -3.08
N LEU A 67 -11.56 -3.13 -3.42
CA LEU A 67 -11.49 -2.13 -4.48
C LEU A 67 -11.93 -2.72 -5.83
N LEU A 68 -12.94 -2.11 -6.44
CA LEU A 68 -13.44 -2.50 -7.74
C LEU A 68 -12.83 -1.65 -8.87
N ARG A 69 -12.84 -2.20 -10.09
CA ARG A 69 -12.33 -1.50 -11.27
C ARG A 69 -13.06 -0.18 -11.54
N SER A 70 -14.36 -0.11 -11.24
CA SER A 70 -15.18 1.10 -11.41
C SER A 70 -14.77 2.25 -10.48
N GLU A 71 -14.03 1.96 -9.41
CA GLU A 71 -13.63 2.91 -8.37
C GLU A 71 -12.20 3.43 -8.57
N VAL A 72 -11.48 2.89 -9.56
CA VAL A 72 -10.07 3.24 -9.81
C VAL A 72 -9.89 4.74 -10.04
N SER A 73 -10.69 5.35 -10.90
CA SER A 73 -10.49 6.76 -11.26
C SER A 73 -10.83 7.74 -10.13
N SER A 74 -11.87 7.43 -9.34
CA SER A 74 -12.23 8.24 -8.17
C SER A 74 -11.17 8.11 -7.08
N LEU A 75 -10.71 6.89 -6.79
CA LEU A 75 -9.64 6.68 -5.81
C LEU A 75 -8.31 7.27 -6.26
N ALA A 76 -7.95 7.15 -7.54
CA ALA A 76 -6.75 7.77 -8.10
C ALA A 76 -6.74 9.29 -7.92
N SER A 77 -7.90 9.94 -8.07
CA SER A 77 -8.03 11.39 -7.85
C SER A 77 -7.76 11.76 -6.39
N ARG A 78 -8.22 10.96 -5.43
CA ARG A 78 -7.87 11.13 -4.00
C ARG A 78 -6.38 10.87 -3.75
N VAL A 79 -5.81 9.82 -4.34
CA VAL A 79 -4.39 9.49 -4.17
C VAL A 79 -3.48 10.60 -4.72
N ILE A 80 -3.88 11.28 -5.79
CA ILE A 80 -3.18 12.47 -6.31
C ILE A 80 -3.09 13.56 -5.24
N GLU A 81 -4.20 13.88 -4.58
CA GLU A 81 -4.23 14.89 -3.51
C GLU A 81 -3.33 14.48 -2.35
N GLN A 82 -3.36 13.20 -1.95
CA GLN A 82 -2.54 12.67 -0.86
C GLN A 82 -1.04 12.66 -1.20
N LEU A 83 -0.67 12.30 -2.43
CA LEU A 83 0.72 12.37 -2.89
C LEU A 83 1.26 13.79 -2.81
N ALA A 84 0.44 14.79 -3.19
CA ALA A 84 0.81 16.20 -3.10
C ALA A 84 0.89 16.68 -1.64
N GLN A 85 -0.09 16.33 -0.80
CA GLN A 85 -0.10 16.68 0.64
C GLN A 85 1.11 16.14 1.40
N HIS A 86 1.65 15.00 0.96
CA HIS A 86 2.83 14.38 1.54
C HIS A 86 4.14 14.74 0.81
N ASP A 87 4.12 15.66 -0.15
CA ASP A 87 5.28 16.05 -0.95
C ASP A 87 6.02 14.84 -1.57
N VAL A 88 5.28 13.82 -2.00
CA VAL A 88 5.89 12.62 -2.61
C VAL A 88 6.38 12.97 -4.02
N THR A 89 7.68 12.81 -4.23
CA THR A 89 8.36 13.15 -5.49
C THR A 89 8.88 11.92 -6.23
N ARG A 90 8.89 10.75 -5.58
CA ARG A 90 9.23 9.45 -6.16
C ARG A 90 8.61 8.33 -5.33
N LEU A 91 8.05 7.33 -5.99
CA LEU A 91 7.39 6.21 -5.33
C LEU A 91 7.99 4.86 -5.77
N VAL A 92 8.19 3.96 -4.82
CA VAL A 92 8.41 2.53 -5.11
C VAL A 92 7.20 1.76 -4.59
N TYR A 93 6.48 1.10 -5.50
CA TYR A 93 5.29 0.31 -5.20
C TYR A 93 5.64 -1.18 -5.17
N PHE A 94 5.51 -1.79 -4.00
CA PHE A 94 5.74 -3.21 -3.77
C PHE A 94 4.42 -3.96 -3.85
N THR A 95 4.38 -4.98 -4.69
CA THR A 95 3.17 -5.76 -4.95
C THR A 95 3.46 -7.24 -5.03
N GLN A 96 2.46 -8.09 -4.80
CA GLN A 96 2.54 -9.49 -5.25
C GLN A 96 2.32 -9.56 -6.76
N SER A 97 2.58 -10.73 -7.34
CA SER A 97 2.33 -10.98 -8.76
C SER A 97 0.83 -10.96 -9.08
N PHE A 98 0.44 -10.20 -10.10
CA PHE A 98 -0.95 -10.11 -10.58
C PHE A 98 -1.50 -11.44 -11.10
N ALA A 99 -0.61 -12.34 -11.54
CA ALA A 99 -1.00 -13.69 -11.96
C ALA A 99 -1.44 -14.56 -10.77
N ARG A 100 -0.93 -14.29 -9.57
CA ARG A 100 -1.30 -15.01 -8.35
C ARG A 100 -2.57 -14.46 -7.71
N ASP A 101 -2.74 -13.15 -7.73
CA ASP A 101 -3.95 -12.50 -7.22
C ASP A 101 -4.47 -11.43 -8.20
N PRO A 102 -5.53 -11.72 -8.96
CA PRO A 102 -6.15 -10.72 -9.83
C PRO A 102 -6.81 -9.55 -9.07
N ASN A 103 -7.13 -9.72 -7.79
CA ASN A 103 -7.81 -8.69 -6.99
C ASN A 103 -6.93 -7.48 -6.69
N ILE A 104 -5.61 -7.58 -6.92
CA ILE A 104 -4.67 -6.48 -6.70
C ILE A 104 -4.48 -5.61 -7.96
N VAL A 105 -5.02 -6.02 -9.11
CA VAL A 105 -4.97 -5.26 -10.36
C VAL A 105 -5.58 -3.85 -10.23
N PRO A 106 -6.74 -3.65 -9.57
CA PRO A 106 -7.29 -2.31 -9.35
C PRO A 106 -6.35 -1.41 -8.52
N TYR A 107 -5.65 -1.95 -7.53
CA TYR A 107 -4.71 -1.20 -6.69
C TYR A 107 -3.51 -0.71 -7.50
N HIS A 108 -2.94 -1.60 -8.33
CA HIS A 108 -1.89 -1.21 -9.27
C HIS A 108 -2.36 -0.13 -10.24
N ALA A 109 -3.57 -0.27 -10.80
CA ALA A 109 -4.14 0.72 -11.70
C ALA A 109 -4.27 2.10 -11.03
N VAL A 110 -4.76 2.15 -9.78
CA VAL A 110 -4.88 3.40 -9.01
C VAL A 110 -3.55 4.11 -8.85
N ILE A 111 -2.52 3.43 -8.35
CA ILE A 111 -1.26 4.09 -8.01
C ILE A 111 -0.48 4.51 -9.25
N VAL A 112 -0.54 3.71 -10.33
CA VAL A 112 0.06 4.05 -11.61
C VAL A 112 -0.66 5.22 -12.27
N GLU A 113 -2.00 5.20 -12.30
CA GLU A 113 -2.80 6.32 -12.84
C GLU A 113 -2.50 7.62 -12.08
N ALA A 114 -2.52 7.57 -10.74
CA ALA A 114 -2.25 8.73 -9.91
C ALA A 114 -0.85 9.31 -10.17
N CYS A 115 0.19 8.47 -10.11
CA CYS A 115 1.57 8.90 -10.34
C CYS A 115 1.78 9.48 -11.74
N ASN A 116 1.23 8.83 -12.78
CA ASN A 116 1.36 9.30 -14.16
C ASN A 116 0.70 10.66 -14.39
N ARG A 117 -0.48 10.90 -13.80
CA ARG A 117 -1.23 12.15 -13.96
C ARG A 117 -0.52 13.37 -13.39
N ILE A 118 0.34 13.20 -12.39
CA ILE A 118 1.11 14.30 -11.77
C ILE A 118 2.62 14.22 -12.03
N GLY A 119 3.07 13.27 -12.88
CA GLY A 119 4.48 13.14 -13.23
C GLY A 119 5.39 12.67 -12.09
N VAL A 120 4.86 11.99 -11.08
CA VAL A 120 5.67 11.35 -10.03
C VAL A 120 6.24 10.04 -10.59
N PRO A 121 7.57 9.87 -10.64
CA PRO A 121 8.16 8.61 -11.09
C PRO A 121 7.79 7.47 -10.13
N ILE A 122 7.30 6.38 -10.71
CA ILE A 122 6.95 5.15 -9.99
C ILE A 122 7.80 3.97 -10.46
N PHE A 123 8.31 3.20 -9.51
CA PHE A 123 8.95 1.90 -9.75
C PHE A 123 8.09 0.81 -9.13
N VAL A 124 7.75 -0.23 -9.91
CA VAL A 124 6.95 -1.36 -9.42
C VAL A 124 7.86 -2.55 -9.18
N VAL A 125 7.79 -3.12 -7.98
CA VAL A 125 8.59 -4.27 -7.56
C VAL A 125 7.63 -5.39 -7.16
N GLU A 126 7.66 -6.48 -7.91
CA GLU A 126 6.99 -7.71 -7.50
C GLU A 126 7.82 -8.42 -6.43
N ILE A 127 7.18 -8.78 -5.31
CA ILE A 127 7.79 -9.56 -4.23
C ILE A 127 7.11 -10.91 -4.10
N ASP A 128 7.90 -11.96 -3.94
CA ASP A 128 7.39 -13.31 -3.70
C ASP A 128 7.47 -13.64 -2.20
N GLU A 129 6.31 -13.83 -1.56
CA GLU A 129 6.25 -14.16 -0.13
C GLU A 129 6.79 -15.57 0.17
N THR A 130 6.88 -16.47 -0.81
CA THR A 130 7.47 -17.82 -0.61
C THR A 130 8.98 -17.80 -0.30
N SER A 131 9.69 -16.70 -0.52
CA SER A 131 11.13 -16.59 -0.26
C SER A 131 11.48 -16.00 1.11
N LEU A 132 10.48 -15.56 1.88
CA LEU A 132 10.67 -14.80 3.13
C LEU A 132 10.52 -15.65 4.40
N THR A 133 10.07 -16.91 4.29
CA THR A 133 9.96 -17.85 5.42
C THR A 133 11.23 -18.67 5.67
N SER A 134 12.28 -18.52 4.84
CA SER A 134 13.52 -19.31 4.95
C SER A 134 14.58 -18.72 5.90
N GLN A 135 14.31 -17.63 6.62
CA GLN A 135 15.28 -16.99 7.52
C GLN A 135 14.82 -16.90 8.99
N SER A 136 14.17 -17.95 9.50
CA SER A 136 13.96 -18.10 10.95
C SER A 136 14.20 -19.53 11.42
N VAL A 137 15.43 -20.01 11.24
CA VAL A 137 16.02 -21.04 12.11
C VAL A 137 17.53 -20.75 12.23
N ALA A 138 17.91 -20.06 13.30
CA ALA A 138 19.25 -20.07 13.88
C ALA A 138 19.13 -19.73 15.37
#